data_AF-A0A957QCY1-F1
#
_entry.id   AF-A0A957QCY1-F1
#
_cell.length_a   1.000
_cell.length_b   1.000
_cell.length_c   1.000
_cell.angle_alpha   90.00
_cell.angle_beta   90.00
_cell.angle_gamma   90.00
#
_symmetry.space_group_name_H-M   'P 1'
#
loop_
_entity.id
_entity.type
_entity.pdbx_description
1 polymer ?
#
loop_
_entity_poly.entity_id
_entity_poly.type
_entity_poly.pdbx_seq_one_letter_code
_entity_poly.pdbx_strand_id
1 'polypeptide(L)'
;RQMPWVRRLANTAGRLFFSWAVGAYIRDNQSGYRLLSRRMMDALLNSQEPGFEFEMEQIVVCLERGYRLAWVPIRTIYAGETSHIQPLQHVRNFVKLSLNTRKRLRRK
;
A
#
# COMPACT_ATOMS: atom_id res chain seq x y z
N ARG A 1 -22.82 0.06 6.91
CA ARG A 1 -23.08 -0.11 5.45
C ARG A 1 -21.94 -0.95 4.87
N GLN A 2 -22.24 -2.01 4.11
CA GLN A 2 -21.21 -2.85 3.50
C GLN A 2 -20.54 -2.13 2.31
N MET A 3 -19.22 -2.27 2.16
CA MET A 3 -18.47 -1.73 1.02
C MET A 3 -19.06 -2.24 -0.32
N PRO A 4 -19.27 -1.37 -1.32
CA PRO A 4 -19.77 -1.76 -2.64
C PRO A 4 -18.93 -2.88 -3.28
N TRP A 5 -19.57 -3.83 -3.94
CA TRP A 5 -18.90 -5.02 -4.47
C TRP A 5 -17.86 -4.70 -5.54
N VAL A 6 -18.12 -3.68 -6.37
CA VAL A 6 -17.17 -3.17 -7.37
C VAL A 6 -15.89 -2.66 -6.71
N ARG A 7 -16.00 -1.93 -5.59
CA ARG A 7 -14.83 -1.47 -4.82
C ARG A 7 -14.08 -2.65 -4.19
N ARG A 8 -14.81 -3.67 -3.69
CA ARG A 8 -14.18 -4.89 -3.17
C ARG A 8 -13.36 -5.61 -4.24
N LEU A 9 -13.88 -5.72 -5.47
CA LEU A 9 -13.17 -6.37 -6.57
C LEU A 9 -11.92 -5.59 -6.97
N ALA A 10 -12.03 -4.27 -7.13
CA ALA A 10 -10.89 -3.39 -7.44
C ALA A 10 -9.79 -3.48 -6.37
N ASN A 11 -10.17 -3.43 -5.08
CA ASN A 11 -9.21 -3.57 -3.98
C ASN A 11 -8.58 -4.96 -3.96
N THR A 12 -9.34 -6.01 -4.27
CA THR A 12 -8.82 -7.38 -4.33
C THR A 12 -7.80 -7.53 -5.46
N ALA A 13 -8.13 -7.03 -6.65
CA ALA A 13 -7.24 -7.07 -7.81
C ALA A 13 -5.96 -6.25 -7.55
N GLY A 14 -6.10 -5.03 -7.02
CA GLY A 14 -4.96 -4.19 -6.63
C GLY A 14 -4.07 -4.89 -5.61
N ARG A 15 -4.65 -5.45 -4.55
CA ARG A 15 -3.91 -6.22 -3.54
C ARG A 15 -3.12 -7.38 -4.14
N LEU A 16 -3.73 -8.16 -5.04
CA LEU A 16 -3.06 -9.27 -5.70
C LEU A 16 -1.90 -8.79 -6.59
N PHE A 17 -2.13 -7.73 -7.37
CA PHE A 17 -1.10 -7.15 -8.23
C PHE A 17 0.08 -6.62 -7.42
N PHE A 18 -0.18 -5.92 -6.31
CA PHE A 18 0.88 -5.42 -5.45
C PHE A 18 1.61 -6.56 -4.73
N SER A 19 0.90 -7.59 -4.27
CA SER A 19 1.52 -8.79 -3.70
C SER A 19 2.46 -9.47 -4.70
N TRP A 20 2.04 -9.58 -5.96
CA TRP A 20 2.91 -10.06 -7.05
C TRP A 20 4.12 -9.15 -7.27
N ALA A 21 3.93 -7.84 -7.26
CA ALA A 21 5.02 -6.88 -7.45
C ALA A 21 6.08 -7.00 -6.34
N VAL A 22 5.62 -7.17 -5.11
CA VAL A 22 6.45 -7.29 -3.92
C VAL A 22 7.08 -8.68 -3.77
N GLY A 23 6.45 -9.73 -4.34
CA GLY A 23 6.88 -11.11 -4.15
C GLY A 23 6.49 -11.71 -2.79
N ALA A 24 5.62 -11.03 -2.04
CA ALA A 24 5.09 -11.48 -0.75
C ALA A 24 3.60 -11.18 -0.66
N TYR A 25 2.87 -11.97 0.12
CA TYR A 25 1.44 -11.76 0.32
C TYR A 25 1.18 -10.53 1.19
N ILE A 26 0.56 -9.50 0.62
CA ILE A 26 0.18 -8.26 1.30
C ILE A 26 -1.30 -8.31 1.61
N ARG A 27 -1.68 -8.28 2.90
CA ARG A 27 -3.09 -8.35 3.33
C ARG A 27 -3.85 -7.06 3.03
N ASP A 28 -3.17 -5.93 3.17
CA ASP A 28 -3.71 -4.59 2.96
C ASP A 28 -2.58 -3.61 2.59
N ASN A 29 -2.82 -2.71 1.66
CA ASN A 29 -1.84 -1.71 1.24
C ASN A 29 -2.38 -0.28 1.27
N GLN A 30 -3.63 -0.09 1.73
CA GLN A 30 -4.37 1.17 1.68
C GLN A 30 -4.88 1.65 3.05
N SER A 31 -4.53 0.95 4.14
CA SER A 31 -4.80 1.46 5.49
C SER A 31 -3.74 2.46 5.92
N GLY A 32 -4.19 3.64 6.34
CA GLY A 32 -3.36 4.64 7.02
C GLY A 32 -3.05 4.31 8.48
N TYR A 33 -3.75 3.35 9.11
CA TYR A 33 -3.45 2.92 10.49
C TYR A 33 -2.22 2.03 10.52
N ARG A 34 -1.08 2.59 10.92
CA ARG A 34 0.23 1.90 10.89
C ARG A 34 1.06 2.25 12.11
N LEU A 35 1.75 1.24 12.63
CA LEU A 35 2.79 1.41 13.65
C LEU A 35 4.15 1.26 12.98
N LEU A 36 4.99 2.29 13.09
CA LEU A 36 6.31 2.34 12.47
C LEU A 36 7.37 2.53 13.55
N SER A 37 8.42 1.70 13.53
CA SER A 37 9.59 1.91 14.39
C SER A 37 10.35 3.17 13.98
N ARG A 38 11.13 3.76 14.89
CA ARG A 38 11.98 4.94 14.58
C ARG A 38 12.85 4.74 13.32
N ARG A 39 13.59 3.63 13.24
CA ARG A 39 14.41 3.27 12.07
C ARG A 39 13.64 3.17 10.75
N MET A 40 12.34 2.87 10.82
CA MET A 40 11.47 2.83 9.64
C MET A 40 11.10 4.25 9.23
N MET A 41 10.89 5.15 10.20
CA MET A 41 10.64 6.55 9.92
C MET A 41 11.85 7.24 9.32
N ASP A 42 13.03 7.01 9.87
CA ASP A 42 14.27 7.54 9.31
C ASP A 42 14.48 7.07 7.86
N ALA A 43 14.16 5.81 7.56
CA ALA A 43 14.25 5.28 6.20
C ALA A 43 13.25 5.92 5.22
N LEU A 44 12.10 6.39 5.72
CA LEU A 44 11.04 6.98 4.90
C LEU A 44 11.21 8.47 4.63
N LEU A 45 12.08 9.17 5.36
CA LEU A 45 12.39 10.58 5.10
C LEU A 45 12.92 10.84 3.69
N ASN A 46 13.48 9.81 3.04
CA ASN A 46 13.98 9.90 1.67
C ASN A 46 12.90 9.61 0.60
N SER A 47 11.70 9.19 1.00
CA SER A 47 10.61 8.90 0.05
C SER A 47 10.08 10.18 -0.57
N GLN A 48 9.86 10.14 -1.89
CA GLN A 48 9.30 11.24 -2.67
C GLN A 48 7.86 10.97 -3.13
N GLU A 49 7.30 9.81 -2.76
CA GLU A 49 5.95 9.42 -3.17
C GLU A 49 4.91 10.18 -2.32
N PRO A 50 3.97 10.94 -2.93
CA PRO A 50 2.92 11.63 -2.20
C PRO A 50 1.70 10.73 -1.95
N GLY A 51 0.76 11.19 -1.13
CA GLY A 51 -0.60 10.64 -1.06
C GLY A 51 -0.67 9.12 -0.80
N PHE A 52 -1.47 8.42 -1.61
CA PHE A 52 -1.69 6.96 -1.46
C PHE A 52 -0.45 6.15 -1.85
N GLU A 53 0.36 6.68 -2.76
CA GLU A 53 1.59 6.07 -3.21
C GLU A 53 2.60 6.00 -2.06
N PHE A 54 2.60 6.99 -1.14
CA PHE A 54 3.40 6.95 0.08
C PHE A 54 3.08 5.73 0.94
N GLU A 55 1.80 5.42 1.17
CA GLU A 55 1.40 4.27 1.98
C GLU A 55 1.93 2.95 1.42
N MET A 56 1.94 2.81 0.11
CA MET A 56 2.50 1.63 -0.55
C MET A 56 4.03 1.61 -0.43
N GLU A 57 4.69 2.75 -0.63
CA GLU A 57 6.14 2.89 -0.53
C GLU A 57 6.67 2.50 0.86
N GLN A 58 5.90 2.75 1.92
CA GLN A 58 6.24 2.25 3.26
C GLN A 58 6.39 0.73 3.32
N ILE A 59 5.54 -0.02 2.62
CA ILE A 59 5.64 -1.48 2.57
C ILE A 59 6.88 -1.89 1.78
N VAL A 60 7.15 -1.21 0.66
CA VAL A 60 8.33 -1.46 -0.17
C VAL A 60 9.61 -1.24 0.62
N VAL A 61 9.77 -0.07 1.24
CA VAL A 61 10.94 0.27 2.07
C VAL A 61 11.12 -0.72 3.23
N CYS A 62 10.03 -1.15 3.86
CA CYS A 62 10.09 -2.12 4.94
C CYS A 62 10.74 -3.43 4.47
N LEU A 63 10.30 -3.94 3.32
CA LEU A 63 10.79 -5.20 2.75
C LEU A 63 12.20 -5.03 2.15
N GLU A 64 12.47 -3.91 1.49
CA GLU A 64 13.80 -3.56 0.99
C GLU A 64 14.83 -3.43 2.10
N ARG A 65 14.43 -2.99 3.29
CA ARG A 65 15.34 -2.91 4.44
C ARG A 65 15.38 -4.22 5.25
N GLY A 66 14.63 -5.25 4.85
CA GLY A 66 14.54 -6.52 5.57
C GLY A 66 13.90 -6.37 6.96
N TYR A 67 13.04 -5.37 7.13
CA TYR A 67 12.33 -5.16 8.38
C TYR A 67 11.14 -6.12 8.50
N ARG A 68 10.61 -6.23 9.73
CA ARG A 68 9.51 -7.15 10.03
C ARG A 68 8.18 -6.48 9.70
N LEU A 69 7.41 -7.09 8.80
CA LEU A 69 6.07 -6.68 8.44
C LEU A 69 5.04 -7.61 9.09
N ALA A 70 4.04 -7.05 9.78
CA ALA A 70 2.98 -7.79 10.45
C ALA A 70 1.61 -7.12 10.25
N TRP A 71 0.55 -7.89 10.42
CA TRP A 71 -0.83 -7.46 10.19
C TRP A 71 -1.66 -7.63 11.46
N VAL A 72 -2.31 -6.55 11.89
CA VAL A 72 -3.20 -6.56 13.06
C VAL A 72 -4.63 -6.29 12.57
N PRO A 73 -5.62 -7.12 12.94
CA PRO A 73 -7.00 -6.88 12.55
C PRO A 73 -7.53 -5.60 13.22
N ILE A 74 -8.13 -4.72 12.41
CA ILE A 74 -8.82 -3.51 12.87
C ILE A 74 -10.28 -3.55 12.44
N ARG A 75 -11.15 -2.87 13.20
CA ARG A 75 -12.57 -2.73 12.84
C ARG A 75 -12.75 -1.56 11.89
N THR A 76 -13.40 -1.80 10.75
CA THR A 76 -13.77 -0.72 9.81
C THR A 76 -15.10 -0.11 10.22
N ILE A 77 -15.08 1.14 10.71
CA ILE A 77 -16.28 1.89 11.08
C ILE A 77 -16.57 2.88 9.93
N TYR A 78 -17.71 2.70 9.25
CA TYR A 78 -18.12 3.59 8.16
C TYR A 78 -19.11 4.64 8.67
N ALA A 79 -18.69 5.90 8.73
CA ALA A 79 -19.52 7.03 9.19
C ALA A 79 -20.09 7.91 8.06
N GLY A 80 -20.07 7.43 6.80
CA GLY A 80 -20.60 8.17 5.65
C GLY A 80 -19.59 9.09 4.96
N GLU A 81 -18.30 8.97 5.26
CA GLU A 81 -17.25 9.78 4.65
C GLU A 81 -17.12 9.56 3.13
N THR A 82 -16.91 10.66 2.41
CA THR A 82 -16.73 10.66 0.95
C THR A 82 -15.26 10.46 0.59
N SER A 83 -15.02 9.51 -0.31
CA SER A 83 -13.68 9.21 -0.82
C SER A 83 -13.19 10.35 -1.72
N HIS A 84 -12.06 10.96 -1.39
CA HIS A 84 -11.41 12.02 -2.18
C HIS A 84 -10.55 11.49 -3.35
N ILE A 85 -10.65 10.18 -3.64
CA ILE A 85 -9.85 9.47 -4.64
C ILE A 85 -10.27 9.87 -6.07
N GLN A 86 -9.31 10.35 -6.88
CA GLN A 86 -9.45 10.53 -8.33
C GLN A 86 -9.12 9.23 -9.10
N PRO A 87 -10.12 8.46 -9.59
CA PRO A 87 -9.94 7.04 -9.91
C PRO A 87 -8.85 6.73 -10.94
N LEU A 88 -8.79 7.49 -12.04
CA LEU A 88 -7.87 7.22 -13.15
C LEU A 88 -6.41 7.52 -12.79
N GLN A 89 -6.16 8.65 -12.12
CA GLN A 89 -4.81 9.04 -11.72
C GLN A 89 -4.23 8.05 -10.71
N HIS A 90 -5.04 7.62 -9.73
CA HIS A 90 -4.62 6.62 -8.76
C HIS A 90 -4.29 5.28 -9.40
N VAL A 91 -5.09 4.80 -10.36
CA VAL A 91 -4.79 3.54 -11.06
C VAL A 91 -3.45 3.63 -11.79
N ARG A 92 -3.19 4.71 -12.52
CA ARG A 92 -1.93 4.90 -13.25
C ARG A 92 -0.72 4.89 -12.31
N ASN A 93 -0.80 5.68 -11.23
CA ASN A 93 0.28 5.78 -10.26
C ASN A 93 0.50 4.45 -9.51
N PHE A 94 -0.57 3.76 -9.13
CA PHE A 94 -0.54 2.44 -8.52
C PHE A 94 0.21 1.42 -9.39
N VAL A 95 -0.09 1.41 -10.70
CA VAL A 95 0.58 0.52 -11.65
C VAL A 95 2.06 0.88 -11.78
N LYS A 96 2.39 2.17 -11.95
CA LYS A 96 3.77 2.66 -12.03
C LYS A 96 4.59 2.25 -10.79
N LEU A 97 4.04 2.50 -9.60
CA LEU A 97 4.71 2.19 -8.33
C LEU A 97 4.93 0.68 -8.17
N SER A 98 3.92 -0.13 -8.50
CA SER A 98 4.03 -1.59 -8.41
C SER A 98 5.10 -2.15 -9.37
N LEU A 99 5.16 -1.65 -10.62
CA LEU A 99 6.21 -2.07 -11.56
C LEU A 99 7.61 -1.66 -11.08
N ASN A 100 7.75 -0.45 -10.52
CA ASN A 100 9.00 0.02 -9.93
C ASN A 100 9.40 -0.81 -8.69
N THR A 101 8.45 -1.12 -7.82
CA THR A 101 8.62 -1.99 -6.66
C THR A 101 9.22 -3.34 -7.05
N ARG A 102 8.65 -3.98 -8.08
CA ARG A 102 9.16 -5.26 -8.58
C ARG A 102 10.59 -5.16 -9.10
N LYS A 103 10.93 -4.07 -9.78
CA LYS A 103 12.30 -3.84 -10.27
C LYS A 103 13.28 -3.64 -9.11
N ARG A 104 12.90 -2.87 -8.08
CA ARG A 104 13.76 -2.58 -6.93
C ARG A 104 14.01 -3.83 -6.09
N LEU A 105 12.96 -4.58 -5.76
CA LEU A 105 13.08 -5.79 -4.95
C LEU A 105 13.79 -6.95 -5.66
N ARG A 106 13.79 -7.01 -7.00
CA ARG A 106 14.57 -8.01 -7.76
C ARG A 106 16.05 -7.67 -7.91
N ARG A 107 16.45 -6.42 -7.66
CA ARG A 107 17.86 -5.97 -7.73
C ARG A 107 18.61 -6.14 -6.40
N LYS A 108 17.88 -6.49 -5.34
CA LYS A 108 18.39 -6.76 -4.01
C LYS A 108 18.65 -8.26 -3.86
#